data_AF-A0AB39VCN4-F1
#
_entry.id   AF-A0AB39VCN4-F1
#
_cell.length_a   1.000
_cell.length_b   1.000
_cell.length_c   1.000
_cell.angle_alpha   90.00
_cell.angle_beta   90.00
_cell.angle_gamma   90.00
#
_symmetry.space_group_name_H-M   'P 1'
#
loop_
_entity.id
_entity.type
_entity.pdbx_description
1 polymer ?
#
loop_
_entity_poly.entity_id
_entity_poly.type
_entity_poly.pdbx_seq_one_letter_code
_entity_poly.pdbx_strand_id
1 'polypeptide(L)'
;MVNLVCEAILPDCPMKDVEEIEKSIMTTYKKSIWAKFLKAISDFDMIQDGDKIAIGVSGGKDSLLLVKLFQELKKDKRKNFEFKAVSLNPGFRNSDLDNFKNNLDKLNIDCDIINTNIWEIANEKAKDYPCFLCAKMRRGILYTQVEELGFNKLTLGHHFDDVIETTLINMLYAGTMKTMTPKVPSTSGKLELIRPLIYVKEADIIDYTKTNGIRAMNCGCTIEAGKTSSKRREVKNLLAELEEKNPGVKQSVFNSMKNINLDYVFGYTGGKEAE
;
A
#
# COMPACT_ATOMS: atom_id res chain seq x y z
N MET A 1 -11.82 -27.13 -10.36
CA MET A 1 -11.91 -26.60 -8.98
C MET A 1 -10.97 -25.41 -8.88
N VAL A 2 -11.50 -24.19 -8.92
CA VAL A 2 -10.70 -22.97 -8.80
C VAL A 2 -10.50 -22.70 -7.32
N ASN A 3 -9.29 -22.90 -6.79
CA ASN A 3 -8.96 -22.51 -5.43
C ASN A 3 -9.15 -20.99 -5.29
N LEU A 4 -10.11 -20.64 -4.46
CA LEU A 4 -10.87 -19.38 -4.43
C LEU A 4 -10.53 -18.50 -3.22
N VAL A 5 -9.31 -18.58 -2.71
CA VAL A 5 -8.93 -17.87 -1.49
C VAL A 5 -7.61 -17.14 -1.74
N CYS A 6 -7.56 -15.83 -1.54
CA CYS A 6 -6.30 -15.16 -1.25
C CYS A 6 -5.68 -15.90 -0.07
N GLU A 7 -4.62 -16.68 -0.32
CA GLU A 7 -4.03 -17.53 0.71
C GLU A 7 -3.66 -16.67 1.92
N ALA A 8 -4.24 -17.04 3.06
CA ALA A 8 -3.92 -16.36 4.30
C ALA A 8 -2.42 -16.48 4.56
N ILE A 9 -1.76 -15.36 4.84
CA ILE A 9 -0.36 -15.40 5.25
C ILE A 9 -0.33 -15.97 6.66
N LEU A 10 -0.03 -17.26 6.73
CA LEU A 10 0.14 -17.95 8.00
C LEU A 10 1.51 -17.61 8.58
N PRO A 11 1.57 -17.17 9.85
CA PRO A 11 2.83 -16.92 10.53
C PRO A 11 3.59 -18.23 10.79
N ASP A 12 4.91 -18.16 10.75
CA ASP A 12 5.79 -19.32 10.99
C ASP A 12 6.02 -19.57 12.48
N CYS A 13 5.75 -18.56 13.31
CA CYS A 13 5.92 -18.61 14.76
C CYS A 13 4.82 -17.80 15.48
N PRO A 14 4.69 -17.94 16.81
CA PRO A 14 3.96 -16.95 17.61
C PRO A 14 4.51 -15.55 17.38
N MET A 15 3.66 -14.54 17.58
CA MET A 15 4.08 -13.14 17.42
C MET A 15 5.23 -12.82 18.39
N LYS A 16 6.31 -12.28 17.83
CA LYS A 16 7.48 -11.87 18.60
C LYS A 16 7.22 -10.56 19.35
N ASP A 17 8.07 -10.26 20.32
CA ASP A 17 8.01 -9.00 21.05
C ASP A 17 8.31 -7.82 20.11
N VAL A 18 7.68 -6.67 20.37
CA VAL A 18 7.80 -5.46 19.53
C VAL A 18 9.25 -5.06 19.28
N GLU A 19 10.09 -5.15 20.30
CA GLU A 19 11.52 -4.82 20.20
C GLU A 19 12.25 -5.75 19.23
N GLU A 20 11.94 -7.05 19.24
CA GLU A 20 12.54 -8.02 18.32
C GLU A 20 12.06 -7.78 16.88
N ILE A 21 10.76 -7.49 16.72
CA ILE A 21 10.14 -7.14 15.44
C ILE A 21 10.85 -5.91 14.85
N GLU A 22 10.99 -4.83 15.62
CA GLU A 22 11.68 -3.61 15.19
C GLU A 22 13.17 -3.85 14.91
N LYS A 23 13.85 -4.62 15.76
CA LYS A 23 15.26 -4.97 15.54
C LYS A 23 15.45 -5.76 14.24
N SER A 24 14.49 -6.60 13.84
CA SER A 24 14.56 -7.35 12.58
C SER A 24 14.61 -6.43 11.36
N ILE A 25 13.94 -5.27 11.39
CA ILE A 25 13.98 -4.24 10.33
C ILE A 25 15.42 -3.76 10.11
N MET A 26 16.16 -3.54 11.19
CA MET A 26 17.51 -3.00 11.19
C MET A 26 18.61 -4.05 11.03
N THR A 27 18.25 -5.34 11.07
CA THR A 27 19.17 -6.48 10.95
C THR A 27 18.84 -7.31 9.71
N THR A 28 18.00 -8.34 9.84
CA THR A 28 17.60 -9.27 8.78
C THR A 28 17.09 -8.53 7.54
N TYR A 29 16.22 -7.53 7.73
CA TYR A 29 15.55 -6.82 6.64
C TYR A 29 16.20 -5.47 6.29
N LYS A 30 17.43 -5.22 6.78
CA LYS A 30 18.11 -3.93 6.58
C LYS A 30 18.28 -3.59 5.11
N LYS A 31 18.72 -4.57 4.29
CA LYS A 31 18.99 -4.35 2.86
C LYS A 31 17.74 -4.42 2.00
N SER A 32 16.84 -5.36 2.31
CA SER A 32 15.66 -5.66 1.49
C SER A 32 14.51 -4.68 1.71
N ILE A 33 14.34 -4.19 2.94
CA ILE A 33 13.25 -3.29 3.34
C ILE A 33 13.78 -1.92 3.76
N TRP A 34 14.55 -1.83 4.85
CA TRP A 34 14.91 -0.55 5.47
C TRP A 34 15.68 0.39 4.54
N ALA A 35 16.76 -0.09 3.92
CA ALA A 35 17.57 0.70 2.99
C ALA A 35 16.77 1.15 1.77
N LYS A 36 15.85 0.31 1.28
CA LYS A 36 15.00 0.64 0.13
C LYS A 36 13.92 1.67 0.49
N PHE A 37 13.35 1.57 1.68
CA PHE A 37 12.44 2.57 2.24
C PHE A 37 13.11 3.93 2.39
N LEU A 38 14.31 3.98 2.99
CA LEU A 38 15.10 5.21 3.09
C LEU A 38 15.46 5.78 1.71
N LYS A 39 15.84 4.90 0.77
CA LYS A 39 16.13 5.30 -0.60
C LYS A 39 14.90 5.93 -1.27
N ALA A 40 13.71 5.36 -1.12
CA ALA A 40 12.49 5.94 -1.67
C ALA A 40 12.17 7.31 -1.07
N ILE A 41 12.34 7.48 0.26
CA ILE A 41 12.16 8.78 0.91
C ILE A 41 13.12 9.82 0.32
N SER A 42 14.38 9.45 0.10
CA SER A 42 15.42 10.34 -0.43
C SER A 42 15.24 10.64 -1.92
N ASP A 43 15.03 9.62 -2.76
CA ASP A 43 14.93 9.75 -4.23
C ASP A 43 13.75 10.64 -4.65
N PHE A 44 12.68 10.66 -3.85
CA PHE A 44 11.44 11.38 -4.17
C PHE A 44 11.11 12.49 -3.18
N ASP A 45 12.05 12.83 -2.29
CA ASP A 45 11.91 13.96 -1.37
C ASP A 45 10.59 13.91 -0.57
N MET A 46 10.27 12.71 -0.04
CA MET A 46 8.93 12.40 0.48
C MET A 46 8.64 13.05 1.84
N ILE A 47 9.65 13.37 2.64
CA ILE A 47 9.51 13.90 4.00
C ILE A 47 10.35 15.17 4.13
N GLN A 48 9.68 16.25 4.54
CA GLN A 48 10.21 17.59 4.78
C GLN A 48 10.14 17.93 6.27
N ASP A 49 10.91 18.94 6.66
CA ASP A 49 10.85 19.51 8.01
C ASP A 49 9.46 20.10 8.30
N GLY A 50 8.90 19.74 9.47
CA GLY A 50 7.57 20.18 9.91
C GLY A 50 6.39 19.38 9.33
N ASP A 51 6.63 18.34 8.54
CA ASP A 51 5.55 17.53 7.96
C ASP A 51 4.67 16.88 9.03
N LYS A 52 3.36 16.83 8.74
CA LYS A 52 2.37 16.03 9.45
C LYS A 52 1.87 14.94 8.51
N ILE A 53 2.26 13.70 8.80
CA ILE A 53 2.06 12.54 7.92
C ILE A 53 1.02 11.58 8.49
N ALA A 54 -0.09 11.37 7.80
CA ALA A 54 -1.01 10.28 8.10
C ALA A 54 -0.56 9.00 7.40
N ILE A 55 -0.55 7.88 8.12
CA ILE A 55 -0.30 6.54 7.56
C ILE A 55 -1.62 5.83 7.39
N GLY A 56 -2.03 5.55 6.16
CA GLY A 56 -3.25 4.78 5.89
C GLY A 56 -3.06 3.31 6.26
N VAL A 57 -3.79 2.84 7.29
CA VAL A 57 -3.70 1.46 7.79
C VAL A 57 -4.96 0.68 7.43
N SER A 58 -4.79 -0.44 6.74
CA SER A 58 -5.89 -1.34 6.35
C SER A 58 -5.94 -2.63 7.17
N GLY A 59 -4.97 -2.83 8.07
CA GLY A 59 -4.75 -4.09 8.79
C GLY A 59 -3.99 -5.15 8.00
N GLY A 60 -3.71 -4.88 6.72
CA GLY A 60 -2.88 -5.74 5.87
C GLY A 60 -1.39 -5.61 6.16
N LYS A 61 -0.63 -6.62 5.73
CA LYS A 61 0.82 -6.79 5.94
C LYS A 61 1.63 -5.53 5.60
N ASP A 62 1.32 -4.92 4.45
CA ASP A 62 2.10 -3.80 3.90
C ASP A 62 1.91 -2.54 4.74
N SER A 63 0.67 -2.29 5.17
CA SER A 63 0.32 -1.12 5.99
C SER A 63 0.86 -1.22 7.42
N LEU A 64 0.85 -2.42 8.01
CA LEU A 64 1.43 -2.66 9.34
C LEU A 64 2.96 -2.48 9.31
N LEU A 65 3.65 -3.06 8.32
CA LEU A 65 5.08 -2.84 8.13
C LEU A 65 5.39 -1.35 7.93
N LEU A 66 4.59 -0.63 7.13
CA LEU A 66 4.81 0.79 6.88
C LEU A 66 4.81 1.61 8.16
N VAL A 67 3.87 1.35 9.08
CA VAL A 67 3.87 2.03 10.39
C VAL A 67 5.15 1.73 11.17
N LYS A 68 5.58 0.46 11.24
CA LYS A 68 6.82 0.08 11.95
C LYS A 68 8.05 0.78 11.35
N LEU A 69 8.11 0.95 10.03
CA LEU A 69 9.18 1.69 9.37
C LEU A 69 9.18 3.18 9.77
N PHE A 70 8.01 3.82 9.89
CA PHE A 70 7.92 5.20 10.36
C PHE A 70 8.25 5.35 11.85
N GLN A 71 7.87 4.37 12.70
CA GLN A 71 8.29 4.33 14.10
C GLN A 71 9.81 4.22 14.23
N GLU A 72 10.45 3.33 13.46
CA GLU A 72 11.91 3.22 13.42
C GLU A 72 12.54 4.52 12.89
N LEU A 73 11.97 5.12 11.85
CA LEU A 73 12.42 6.40 11.30
C LEU A 73 12.37 7.54 12.31
N LYS A 74 11.35 7.56 13.17
CA LYS A 74 11.14 8.61 14.16
C LYS A 74 12.08 8.50 15.36
N LYS A 75 12.77 7.36 15.55
CA LYS A 75 13.85 7.23 16.56
C LYS A 75 15.02 8.19 16.28
N ASP A 76 15.23 8.59 15.03
CA ASP A 76 16.18 9.65 14.68
C ASP A 76 15.60 11.03 15.04
N LYS A 77 15.97 11.53 16.22
CA LYS A 77 15.49 12.83 16.77
C LYS A 77 15.84 14.05 15.90
N ARG A 78 16.74 13.91 14.92
CA ARG A 78 17.05 14.99 13.97
C ARG A 78 15.94 15.21 12.95
N LYS A 79 15.01 14.26 12.81
CA LYS A 79 13.90 14.35 11.87
C LYS A 79 12.69 15.02 12.51
N ASN A 80 12.42 16.25 12.08
CA ASN A 80 11.28 17.04 12.49
C ASN A 80 10.06 16.73 11.62
N PHE A 81 9.32 15.67 11.93
CA PHE A 81 8.00 15.40 11.34
C PHE A 81 7.12 14.68 12.36
N GLU A 82 5.82 14.83 12.27
CA GLU A 82 4.84 14.08 13.05
C GLU A 82 4.19 13.02 12.17
N PHE A 83 3.79 11.90 12.76
CA PHE A 83 2.96 10.94 12.05
C PHE A 83 1.93 10.29 12.96
N LYS A 84 0.82 9.85 12.37
CA LYS A 84 -0.25 9.12 13.04
C LYS A 84 -0.79 8.04 12.10
N ALA A 85 -1.11 6.86 12.63
CA ALA A 85 -1.83 5.87 11.85
C ALA A 85 -3.33 6.21 11.81
N VAL A 86 -3.93 6.10 10.63
CA VAL A 86 -5.35 6.36 10.39
C VAL A 86 -5.94 5.20 9.62
N SER A 87 -7.00 4.61 10.14
CA SER A 87 -7.72 3.51 9.51
C SER A 87 -9.18 3.90 9.27
N LEU A 88 -9.69 3.57 8.09
CA LEU A 88 -11.13 3.59 7.85
C LEU A 88 -11.71 2.21 8.10
N ASN A 89 -12.72 2.15 8.96
CA ASN A 89 -13.57 0.99 9.11
C ASN A 89 -14.84 1.17 8.25
N PRO A 90 -14.95 0.51 7.09
CA PRO A 90 -16.14 0.61 6.22
C PRO A 90 -17.30 -0.29 6.68
N GLY A 91 -17.12 -1.05 7.77
CA GLY A 91 -18.02 -2.12 8.21
C GLY A 91 -17.33 -3.48 8.27
N PHE A 92 -16.13 -3.55 8.86
CA PHE A 92 -15.45 -4.83 9.12
C PHE A 92 -16.31 -5.75 9.98
N ARG A 93 -16.16 -7.07 9.79
CA ARG A 93 -16.70 -8.05 10.72
C ARG A 93 -16.05 -7.85 12.09
N ASN A 94 -16.79 -8.08 13.17
CA ASN A 94 -16.26 -7.90 14.53
C ASN A 94 -14.95 -8.68 14.75
N SER A 95 -14.87 -9.94 14.29
CA SER A 95 -13.65 -10.76 14.39
C SER A 95 -12.44 -10.16 13.68
N ASP A 96 -12.67 -9.53 12.52
CA ASP A 96 -11.65 -8.90 11.70
C ASP A 96 -11.15 -7.60 12.37
N LEU A 97 -12.08 -6.81 12.91
CA LEU A 97 -11.76 -5.60 13.67
C LEU A 97 -11.04 -5.92 14.99
N ASP A 98 -11.40 -6.99 15.67
CA ASP A 98 -10.75 -7.41 16.92
C ASP A 98 -9.32 -7.89 16.65
N ASN A 99 -9.11 -8.69 15.59
CA ASN A 99 -7.76 -9.07 15.17
C ASN A 99 -6.93 -7.84 14.77
N PHE A 100 -7.54 -6.87 14.08
CA PHE A 100 -6.87 -5.61 13.74
C PHE A 100 -6.40 -4.86 14.98
N LYS A 101 -7.32 -4.62 15.93
CA LYS A 101 -7.02 -3.92 17.20
C LYS A 101 -5.96 -4.65 18.02
N ASN A 102 -6.03 -5.98 18.08
CA ASN A 102 -5.03 -6.80 18.74
C ASN A 102 -3.64 -6.67 18.11
N ASN A 103 -3.55 -6.62 16.77
CA ASN A 103 -2.27 -6.33 16.11
C ASN A 103 -1.78 -4.91 16.41
N LEU A 104 -2.65 -3.91 16.42
CA LEU A 104 -2.28 -2.53 16.74
C LEU A 104 -1.69 -2.44 18.15
N ASP A 105 -2.36 -3.02 19.14
CA ASP A 105 -1.91 -3.07 20.54
C ASP A 105 -0.56 -3.80 20.66
N LYS A 106 -0.48 -5.02 20.12
CA LYS A 106 0.75 -5.82 20.16
C LYS A 106 1.92 -5.24 19.39
N LEU A 107 1.69 -4.38 18.40
CA LEU A 107 2.75 -3.70 17.65
C LEU A 107 3.07 -2.31 18.23
N ASN A 108 2.38 -1.90 19.29
CA ASN A 108 2.42 -0.56 19.87
C ASN A 108 2.15 0.52 18.80
N ILE A 109 1.08 0.35 18.02
CA ILE A 109 0.65 1.27 16.97
C ILE A 109 -0.54 2.07 17.47
N ASP A 110 -0.33 3.37 17.64
CA ASP A 110 -1.38 4.35 17.92
C ASP A 110 -2.12 4.71 16.61
N CYS A 111 -3.35 4.19 16.46
CA CYS A 111 -4.16 4.32 15.25
C CYS A 111 -5.55 4.86 15.55
N ASP A 112 -5.92 5.93 14.84
CA ASP A 112 -7.29 6.45 14.87
C ASP A 112 -8.16 5.64 13.90
N ILE A 113 -9.19 4.98 14.43
CA ILE A 113 -10.13 4.17 13.64
C ILE A 113 -11.39 4.99 13.39
N ILE A 114 -11.56 5.44 12.15
CA ILE A 114 -12.71 6.23 11.70
C ILE A 114 -13.79 5.26 11.22
N ASN A 115 -14.93 5.21 11.92
CA ASN A 115 -16.06 4.38 11.54
C ASN A 115 -16.90 5.05 10.46
N THR A 116 -17.27 4.28 9.42
CA THR A 116 -18.07 4.77 8.30
C THR A 116 -19.09 3.71 7.86
N ASN A 117 -20.17 4.13 7.21
CA ASN A 117 -21.22 3.25 6.67
C ASN A 117 -21.08 3.02 5.15
N ILE A 118 -19.85 3.09 4.62
CA ILE A 118 -19.58 3.01 3.17
C ILE A 118 -20.12 1.71 2.57
N TRP A 119 -19.98 0.59 3.30
CA TRP A 119 -20.40 -0.71 2.78
C TRP A 119 -21.91 -0.80 2.57
N GLU A 120 -22.69 -0.26 3.51
CA GLU A 120 -24.16 -0.17 3.38
C GLU A 120 -24.55 0.71 2.19
N ILE A 121 -24.00 1.93 2.11
CA ILE A 121 -24.30 2.88 1.02
C ILE A 121 -23.94 2.31 -0.35
N ALA A 122 -22.78 1.64 -0.48
CA ALA A 122 -22.33 1.09 -1.75
C ALA A 122 -23.22 -0.08 -2.22
N ASN A 123 -23.67 -0.93 -1.29
CA ASN A 123 -24.58 -2.04 -1.59
C ASN A 123 -25.99 -1.54 -1.97
N GLU A 124 -26.46 -0.44 -1.38
CA GLU A 124 -27.75 0.16 -1.73
C GLU A 124 -27.72 0.87 -3.10
N LYS A 125 -26.67 1.66 -3.36
CA LYS A 125 -26.62 2.57 -4.54
C LYS A 125 -26.07 1.93 -5.82
N ALA A 126 -25.22 0.91 -5.72
CA ALA A 126 -24.57 0.31 -6.87
C ALA A 126 -24.71 -1.21 -6.86
N LYS A 127 -25.91 -1.71 -7.22
CA LYS A 127 -26.20 -3.16 -7.27
C LYS A 127 -25.26 -3.92 -8.20
N ASP A 128 -24.87 -3.31 -9.34
CA ASP A 128 -24.06 -3.98 -10.36
C ASP A 128 -22.54 -3.89 -10.10
N TYR A 129 -22.06 -2.80 -9.48
CA TYR A 129 -20.63 -2.55 -9.24
C TYR A 129 -20.31 -1.96 -7.85
N PRO A 130 -20.73 -2.61 -6.75
CA PRO A 130 -20.59 -2.06 -5.40
C PRO A 130 -19.13 -1.86 -4.99
N CYS A 131 -18.21 -2.69 -5.48
CA CYS A 131 -16.78 -2.61 -5.16
C CYS A 131 -16.10 -1.36 -5.70
N PHE A 132 -16.41 -0.95 -6.94
CA PHE A 132 -15.79 0.24 -7.53
C PHE A 132 -16.21 1.50 -6.77
N LEU A 133 -17.51 1.62 -6.48
CA LEU A 133 -18.05 2.73 -5.69
C LEU A 133 -17.46 2.73 -4.27
N CYS A 134 -17.42 1.57 -3.60
CA CYS A 134 -16.82 1.42 -2.27
C CYS A 134 -15.34 1.85 -2.27
N ALA A 135 -14.53 1.38 -3.22
CA ALA A 135 -13.12 1.76 -3.31
C ALA A 135 -12.94 3.28 -3.57
N LYS A 136 -13.80 3.88 -4.41
CA LYS A 136 -13.79 5.32 -4.66
C LYS A 136 -14.16 6.13 -3.41
N MET A 137 -15.22 5.71 -2.70
CA MET A 137 -15.67 6.36 -1.47
C MET A 137 -14.64 6.24 -0.34
N ARG A 138 -14.05 5.06 -0.13
CA ARG A 138 -13.00 4.85 0.89
C ARG A 138 -11.84 5.82 0.70
N ARG A 139 -11.35 6.00 -0.53
CA ARG A 139 -10.27 6.95 -0.81
C ARG A 139 -10.70 8.39 -0.56
N GLY A 140 -11.87 8.79 -1.06
CA GLY A 140 -12.38 10.15 -0.88
C GLY A 140 -12.50 10.53 0.60
N ILE A 141 -13.15 9.67 1.39
CA ILE A 141 -13.34 9.91 2.83
C ILE A 141 -12.00 9.93 3.57
N LEU A 142 -11.08 9.01 3.24
CA LEU A 142 -9.76 8.99 3.88
C LEU A 142 -9.03 10.31 3.64
N TYR A 143 -9.05 10.81 2.40
CA TYR A 143 -8.31 12.00 2.02
C TYR A 143 -8.91 13.23 2.71
N THR A 144 -10.25 13.36 2.69
CA THR A 144 -10.95 14.44 3.39
C THR A 144 -10.64 14.44 4.89
N GLN A 145 -10.73 13.28 5.55
CA GLN A 145 -10.51 13.19 6.99
C GLN A 145 -9.06 13.49 7.39
N VAL A 146 -8.10 13.00 6.61
CA VAL A 146 -6.67 13.28 6.81
C VAL A 146 -6.39 14.79 6.63
N GLU A 147 -6.99 15.42 5.63
CA GLU A 147 -6.90 16.88 5.43
C GLU A 147 -7.54 17.66 6.61
N GLU A 148 -8.71 17.25 7.09
CA GLU A 148 -9.42 17.87 8.22
C GLU A 148 -8.65 17.76 9.53
N LEU A 149 -7.90 16.67 9.73
CA LEU A 149 -7.01 16.47 10.87
C LEU A 149 -5.70 17.27 10.76
N GLY A 150 -5.50 18.03 9.67
CA GLY A 150 -4.36 18.92 9.47
C GLY A 150 -3.08 18.24 9.00
N PHE A 151 -3.17 17.01 8.45
CA PHE A 151 -2.04 16.34 7.82
C PHE A 151 -1.83 16.89 6.40
N ASN A 152 -0.58 17.17 6.05
CA ASN A 152 -0.20 17.60 4.70
C ASN A 152 0.28 16.44 3.81
N LYS A 153 0.50 15.25 4.39
CA LYS A 153 0.85 14.04 3.64
C LYS A 153 0.06 12.82 4.06
N LEU A 154 -0.29 11.99 3.09
CA LEU A 154 -0.85 10.66 3.29
C LEU A 154 0.10 9.62 2.70
N THR A 155 0.53 8.68 3.51
CA THR A 155 1.38 7.57 3.06
C THR A 155 0.59 6.27 2.98
N LEU A 156 0.80 5.51 1.89
CA LEU A 156 0.13 4.24 1.63
C LEU A 156 1.15 3.13 1.35
N GLY A 157 0.84 1.91 1.81
CA GLY A 157 1.71 0.73 1.73
C GLY A 157 1.84 0.10 0.34
N HIS A 158 1.78 0.86 -0.74
CA HIS A 158 1.96 0.32 -2.10
C HIS A 158 3.43 -0.04 -2.34
N HIS A 159 3.69 -1.29 -2.67
CA HIS A 159 5.05 -1.82 -2.82
C HIS A 159 5.49 -1.94 -4.29
N PHE A 160 6.72 -2.41 -4.52
CA PHE A 160 7.30 -2.57 -5.87
C PHE A 160 6.41 -3.38 -6.82
N ASP A 161 5.92 -4.53 -6.38
CA ASP A 161 5.06 -5.38 -7.21
C ASP A 161 3.72 -4.72 -7.56
N ASP A 162 3.11 -3.91 -6.68
CA ASP A 162 1.88 -3.15 -6.99
C ASP A 162 2.07 -2.20 -8.17
N VAL A 163 3.24 -1.55 -8.24
CA VAL A 163 3.59 -0.61 -9.30
C VAL A 163 3.71 -1.33 -10.64
N ILE A 164 4.34 -2.50 -10.65
CA ILE A 164 4.51 -3.31 -11.87
C ILE A 164 3.18 -3.89 -12.33
N GLU A 165 2.40 -4.47 -11.41
CA GLU A 165 1.06 -4.98 -11.69
C GLU A 165 0.19 -3.87 -12.29
N THR A 166 0.20 -2.67 -11.69
CA THR A 166 -0.56 -1.53 -12.20
C THR A 166 -0.09 -1.10 -13.59
N THR A 167 1.23 -1.10 -13.83
CA THR A 167 1.81 -0.76 -15.14
C THR A 167 1.29 -1.72 -16.22
N LEU A 168 1.35 -3.02 -15.97
CA LEU A 168 0.87 -4.02 -16.92
C LEU A 168 -0.64 -4.02 -17.08
N ILE A 169 -1.40 -3.76 -16.00
CA ILE A 169 -2.86 -3.63 -16.11
C ILE A 169 -3.22 -2.46 -17.04
N ASN A 170 -2.57 -1.31 -16.88
CA ASN A 170 -2.81 -0.16 -17.75
C ASN A 170 -2.43 -0.45 -19.21
N MET A 171 -1.27 -1.09 -19.42
CA MET A 171 -0.79 -1.42 -20.76
C MET A 171 -1.67 -2.46 -21.46
N LEU A 172 -2.02 -3.55 -20.79
CA LEU A 172 -2.70 -4.70 -21.38
C LEU A 172 -4.22 -4.53 -21.48
N TYR A 173 -4.83 -3.80 -20.54
CA TYR A 173 -6.30 -3.71 -20.46
C TYR A 173 -6.86 -2.30 -20.64
N ALA A 174 -6.09 -1.25 -20.31
CA ALA A 174 -6.55 0.13 -20.47
C ALA A 174 -5.99 0.80 -21.74
N GLY A 175 -5.05 0.17 -22.45
CA GLY A 175 -4.39 0.75 -23.62
C GLY A 175 -3.60 2.03 -23.30
N THR A 176 -3.13 2.19 -22.06
CA THR A 176 -2.38 3.37 -21.62
C THR A 176 -1.06 3.00 -20.95
N MET A 177 -0.04 3.83 -21.13
CA MET A 177 1.24 3.70 -20.42
C MET A 177 1.23 4.59 -19.18
N LYS A 178 0.73 4.07 -18.05
CA LYS A 178 0.65 4.78 -16.77
C LYS A 178 0.99 3.84 -15.60
N THR A 179 1.54 4.38 -14.53
CA THR A 179 1.92 3.61 -13.34
C THR A 179 1.59 4.36 -12.04
N MET A 180 1.77 3.68 -10.90
CA MET A 180 1.69 4.34 -9.59
C MET A 180 2.96 5.15 -9.35
N THR A 181 2.84 6.47 -9.35
CA THR A 181 3.95 7.37 -9.07
C THR A 181 4.22 7.46 -7.55
N PRO A 182 5.49 7.61 -7.13
CA PRO A 182 5.85 7.60 -5.70
C PRO A 182 5.33 8.78 -4.87
N LYS A 183 5.08 9.94 -5.52
CA LYS A 183 4.65 11.19 -4.89
C LYS A 183 3.65 11.88 -5.82
N VAL A 184 2.46 12.23 -5.32
CA VAL A 184 1.37 12.83 -6.13
C VAL A 184 0.59 13.85 -5.30
N PRO A 185 0.35 15.07 -5.80
CA PRO A 185 -0.55 16.00 -5.13
C PRO A 185 -2.00 15.48 -5.19
N SER A 186 -2.75 15.67 -4.11
CA SER A 186 -4.20 15.44 -4.11
C SER A 186 -4.89 16.45 -5.04
N THR A 187 -6.11 16.15 -5.45
CA THR A 187 -6.92 17.07 -6.27
C THR A 187 -7.19 18.41 -5.56
N SER A 188 -7.21 18.43 -4.22
CA SER A 188 -7.38 19.66 -3.44
C SER A 188 -6.12 20.52 -3.40
N GLY A 189 -4.95 19.94 -3.72
CA GLY A 189 -3.63 20.57 -3.60
C GLY A 189 -3.13 20.74 -2.16
N LYS A 190 -3.93 20.36 -1.15
CA LYS A 190 -3.60 20.51 0.28
C LYS A 190 -2.90 19.30 0.89
N LEU A 191 -3.03 18.15 0.23
CA LEU A 191 -2.49 16.88 0.67
C LEU A 191 -1.58 16.31 -0.42
N GLU A 192 -0.50 15.66 -0.02
CA GLU A 192 0.33 14.90 -0.93
C GLU A 192 0.32 13.41 -0.58
N LEU A 193 0.10 12.58 -1.59
CA LEU A 193 0.15 11.14 -1.47
C LEU A 193 1.58 10.64 -1.72
N ILE A 194 2.14 9.91 -0.76
CA ILE A 194 3.47 9.29 -0.86
C ILE A 194 3.41 7.76 -0.75
N ARG A 195 4.34 7.07 -1.43
CA ARG A 195 4.43 5.60 -1.47
C ARG A 195 5.86 5.11 -1.15
N PRO A 196 6.27 5.11 0.13
CA PRO A 196 7.66 4.81 0.52
C PRO A 196 8.12 3.37 0.27
N LEU A 197 7.20 2.44 0.01
CA LEU A 197 7.52 1.03 -0.26
C LEU A 197 7.78 0.74 -1.75
N ILE A 198 7.85 1.75 -2.62
CA ILE A 198 7.94 1.59 -4.07
C ILE A 198 9.13 0.75 -4.57
N TYR A 199 10.17 0.58 -3.74
CA TYR A 199 11.33 -0.27 -4.03
C TYR A 199 11.33 -1.61 -3.27
N VAL A 200 10.45 -1.79 -2.29
CA VAL A 200 10.37 -3.00 -1.45
C VAL A 200 9.55 -4.06 -2.18
N LYS A 201 10.08 -5.29 -2.29
CA LYS A 201 9.38 -6.38 -2.97
C LYS A 201 8.34 -7.00 -2.04
N GLU A 202 7.22 -7.46 -2.58
CA GLU A 202 6.17 -8.09 -1.79
C GLU A 202 6.68 -9.31 -1.01
N ALA A 203 7.56 -10.10 -1.62
CA ALA A 203 8.18 -11.27 -0.99
C ALA A 203 8.91 -10.92 0.32
N ASP A 204 9.62 -9.79 0.35
CA ASP A 204 10.33 -9.30 1.55
C ASP A 204 9.33 -8.93 2.66
N ILE A 205 8.19 -8.34 2.30
CA ILE A 205 7.12 -7.96 3.24
C ILE A 205 6.42 -9.21 3.81
N ILE A 206 6.15 -10.20 2.96
CA ILE A 206 5.56 -11.47 3.37
C ILE A 206 6.50 -12.17 4.34
N ASP A 207 7.78 -12.28 4.00
CA ASP A 207 8.79 -12.92 4.85
C ASP A 207 8.92 -12.23 6.21
N TYR A 208 8.99 -10.89 6.22
CA TYR A 208 8.97 -10.09 7.46
C TYR A 208 7.74 -10.38 8.32
N THR A 209 6.57 -10.46 7.69
CA THR A 209 5.30 -10.68 8.39
C THR A 209 5.26 -12.08 9.02
N LYS A 210 5.66 -13.11 8.26
CA LYS A 210 5.66 -14.50 8.71
C LYS A 210 6.66 -14.78 9.82
N THR A 211 7.91 -14.34 9.62
CA THR A 211 9.04 -14.56 10.54
C THR A 211 8.84 -13.83 11.87
N ASN A 212 8.05 -12.75 11.89
CA ASN A 212 7.71 -12.02 13.10
C ASN A 212 6.39 -12.46 13.75
N GLY A 213 5.71 -13.46 13.18
CA GLY A 213 4.47 -14.00 13.72
C GLY A 213 3.27 -13.05 13.63
N ILE A 214 3.31 -12.06 12.74
CA ILE A 214 2.28 -11.03 12.60
C ILE A 214 1.08 -11.60 11.85
N ARG A 215 -0.10 -11.62 12.48
CA ARG A 215 -1.34 -12.12 11.87
C ARG A 215 -2.08 -11.02 11.13
N ALA A 216 -1.51 -10.57 10.03
CA ALA A 216 -2.12 -9.53 9.19
C ALA A 216 -3.53 -9.94 8.72
N MET A 217 -4.41 -8.96 8.59
CA MET A 217 -5.71 -9.19 7.97
C MET A 217 -5.50 -9.49 6.48
N ASN A 218 -6.18 -10.52 5.99
CA ASN A 218 -6.43 -10.64 4.55
C ASN A 218 -7.46 -9.56 4.17
N CYS A 219 -7.60 -9.26 2.87
CA CYS A 219 -8.63 -8.33 2.39
C CYS A 219 -10.00 -8.68 3.03
N GLY A 220 -10.39 -7.97 4.08
CA GLY A 220 -11.57 -8.26 4.91
C GLY A 220 -12.90 -8.05 4.19
N CYS A 221 -12.84 -7.68 2.91
CA CYS A 221 -14.00 -7.62 2.05
C CYS A 221 -14.20 -8.99 1.38
N THR A 222 -15.22 -9.73 1.81
CA THR A 222 -15.67 -10.98 1.16
C THR A 222 -15.96 -10.80 -0.33
N ILE A 223 -16.31 -9.58 -0.74
CA ILE A 223 -16.58 -9.25 -2.15
C ILE A 223 -15.27 -9.12 -2.95
N GLU A 224 -14.21 -8.53 -2.39
CA GLU A 224 -12.86 -8.52 -3.01
C GLU A 224 -12.16 -9.87 -2.90
N ALA A 225 -12.43 -10.68 -1.87
CA ALA A 225 -11.86 -12.03 -1.75
C ALA A 225 -12.33 -12.97 -2.89
N GLY A 226 -13.55 -12.76 -3.41
CA GLY A 226 -14.06 -13.44 -4.60
C GLY A 226 -13.86 -12.69 -5.93
N LYS A 227 -13.54 -11.39 -5.88
CA LYS A 227 -13.40 -10.49 -7.04
C LYS A 227 -12.17 -9.58 -6.97
N THR A 228 -11.04 -10.02 -6.42
CA THR A 228 -9.76 -9.39 -6.73
C THR A 228 -9.69 -9.51 -8.24
N SER A 229 -9.84 -8.38 -8.95
CA SER A 229 -10.19 -8.37 -10.38
C SER A 229 -9.43 -9.48 -11.07
N SER A 230 -10.12 -10.39 -11.77
CA SER A 230 -9.46 -11.56 -12.39
C SER A 230 -8.16 -11.12 -13.10
N LYS A 231 -8.17 -9.92 -13.67
CA LYS A 231 -7.05 -9.21 -14.31
C LYS A 231 -5.82 -8.98 -13.44
N ARG A 232 -5.95 -8.53 -12.19
CA ARG A 232 -4.80 -8.36 -11.29
C ARG A 232 -4.17 -9.71 -10.96
N ARG A 233 -4.98 -10.74 -10.72
CA ARG A 233 -4.47 -12.11 -10.50
C ARG A 233 -3.83 -12.69 -11.77
N GLU A 234 -4.46 -12.50 -12.92
CA GLU A 234 -3.93 -12.89 -14.24
C GLU A 234 -2.56 -12.24 -14.48
N VAL A 235 -2.43 -10.92 -14.23
CA VAL A 235 -1.15 -10.19 -14.36
C VAL A 235 -0.11 -10.66 -13.36
N LYS A 236 -0.51 -10.93 -12.11
CA LYS A 236 0.41 -11.47 -11.08
C LYS A 236 0.97 -12.83 -11.49
N ASN A 237 0.13 -13.72 -12.01
CA ASN A 237 0.55 -15.02 -12.52
C ASN A 237 1.48 -14.87 -13.74
N LEU A 238 1.10 -14.02 -14.70
CA LEU A 238 1.93 -13.72 -15.87
C LEU A 238 3.32 -13.19 -15.47
N LEU A 239 3.38 -12.26 -14.52
CA LEU A 239 4.63 -11.73 -14.00
C LEU A 239 5.48 -12.81 -13.31
N ALA A 240 4.86 -13.76 -12.61
CA ALA A 240 5.57 -14.87 -12.00
C ALA A 240 6.20 -15.78 -13.07
N GLU A 241 5.45 -16.15 -14.11
CA GLU A 241 5.96 -16.95 -15.23
C GLU A 241 7.08 -16.25 -16.00
N LEU A 242 6.95 -14.94 -16.21
CA LEU A 242 7.99 -14.15 -16.88
C LEU A 242 9.26 -14.02 -16.03
N GLU A 243 9.12 -13.81 -14.72
CA GLU A 243 10.27 -13.71 -13.82
C GLU A 243 11.00 -15.06 -13.68
N GLU A 244 10.28 -16.19 -13.75
CA GLU A 244 10.87 -17.53 -13.77
C GLU A 244 11.70 -17.77 -15.04
N LYS A 245 11.16 -17.40 -16.20
CA LYS A 245 11.84 -17.58 -17.50
C LYS A 245 12.95 -16.55 -17.74
N ASN A 246 12.80 -15.35 -17.19
CA ASN A 246 13.73 -14.25 -17.35
C ASN A 246 13.85 -13.44 -16.05
N PRO A 247 14.78 -13.83 -15.17
CA PRO A 247 15.03 -13.14 -13.91
C PRO A 247 15.33 -11.65 -14.12
N GLY A 248 14.60 -10.77 -13.43
CA GLY A 248 14.74 -9.31 -13.56
C GLY A 248 13.76 -8.65 -14.53
N VAL A 249 12.79 -9.37 -15.11
CA VAL A 249 11.72 -8.76 -15.91
C VAL A 249 10.94 -7.73 -15.10
N LYS A 250 10.60 -8.04 -13.84
CA LYS A 250 9.92 -7.09 -12.95
C LYS A 250 10.70 -5.78 -12.81
N GLN A 251 12.02 -5.88 -12.64
CA GLN A 251 12.90 -4.70 -12.55
C GLN A 251 12.97 -3.94 -13.87
N SER A 252 12.96 -4.65 -15.00
CA SER A 252 12.95 -4.03 -16.33
C SER A 252 11.69 -3.23 -16.59
N VAL A 253 10.50 -3.76 -16.24
CA VAL A 253 9.22 -3.04 -16.33
C VAL A 253 9.21 -1.82 -15.40
N PHE A 254 9.72 -1.96 -14.19
CA PHE A 254 9.83 -0.82 -13.28
C PHE A 254 10.74 0.28 -13.84
N ASN A 255 11.88 -0.09 -14.41
CA ASN A 255 12.84 0.85 -14.99
C ASN A 255 12.32 1.49 -16.29
N SER A 256 11.50 0.80 -17.08
CA SER A 256 10.94 1.36 -18.31
C SER A 256 10.06 2.58 -18.01
N MET A 257 9.36 2.59 -16.88
CA MET A 257 8.56 3.74 -16.45
C MET A 257 9.39 4.95 -15.99
N LYS A 258 10.70 4.79 -15.80
CA LYS A 258 11.65 5.89 -15.54
C LYS A 258 12.34 6.39 -16.81
N ASN A 259 12.27 5.63 -17.91
CA ASN A 259 13.08 5.83 -19.11
C ASN A 259 12.20 5.79 -20.38
N ILE A 260 11.15 6.61 -20.42
CA ILE A 260 10.29 6.75 -21.60
C ILE A 260 10.93 7.77 -22.54
N ASN A 261 11.29 7.33 -23.76
CA ASN A 261 11.75 8.23 -24.81
C ASN A 261 10.56 8.74 -25.62
N LEU A 262 10.31 10.05 -25.57
CA LEU A 262 9.18 10.69 -26.26
C LEU A 262 9.34 10.73 -27.78
N ASP A 263 10.54 10.54 -28.33
CA ASP A 263 10.78 10.44 -29.77
C ASP A 263 10.26 9.11 -30.35
N TYR A 264 10.06 8.10 -29.50
CA TYR A 264 9.66 6.75 -29.88
C TYR A 264 8.22 6.41 -29.44
N VAL A 265 7.36 7.43 -29.30
CA VAL A 265 5.93 7.26 -29.04
C VAL A 265 5.09 8.02 -30.07
N PHE A 266 4.00 7.42 -30.54
CA PHE A 266 3.10 8.06 -31.53
C PHE A 266 2.29 9.24 -30.94
N GLY A 267 2.19 9.33 -29.61
CA GLY A 267 1.50 10.41 -28.92
C GLY A 267 1.51 10.20 -27.40
N TYR A 268 1.33 11.29 -26.64
CA TYR A 268 1.24 11.26 -25.18
C TYR A 268 0.26 12.33 -24.68
N THR A 269 -0.28 12.14 -23.47
CA THR A 269 -1.10 13.14 -22.77
C THR A 269 -0.31 13.70 -21.59
N GLY A 270 -0.17 15.03 -21.52
CA GLY A 270 0.47 15.75 -20.42
C GLY A 270 -0.55 16.25 -19.39
N GLY A 271 -0.15 16.35 -18.12
CA GLY A 271 -1.01 16.66 -16.98
C GLY A 271 -1.58 18.09 -16.89
N LYS A 272 -1.98 18.71 -18.00
CA LYS A 272 -2.79 19.95 -18.02
C LYS A 272 -3.99 19.93 -18.98
N GLU A 273 -4.13 18.92 -19.83
CA GLU A 273 -5.22 18.86 -20.81
C GLU A 273 -5.88 17.48 -20.81
N ALA A 274 -6.67 17.23 -19.77
CA ALA A 274 -7.68 16.18 -19.77
C ALA A 274 -8.96 16.78 -19.17
N GLU A 275 -9.59 17.67 -19.94
CA GLU A 275 -11.03 17.93 -19.87
C GLU A 275 -11.78 16.89 -20.72
#